data_AF-A0A349YPD3-F1
#
_entry.id   AF-A0A349YPD3-F1
#
_cell.length_a   1.000
_cell.length_b   1.000
_cell.length_c   1.000
_cell.angle_alpha   90.00
_cell.angle_beta   90.00
_cell.angle_gamma   90.00
#
_symmetry.space_group_name_H-M   'P 1'
#
loop_
_entity.id
_entity.type
_entity.pdbx_description
1 polymer ?
#
loop_
_entity_poly.entity_id
_entity_poly.type
_entity_poly.pdbx_seq_one_letter_code
_entity_poly.pdbx_strand_id
1 'polypeptide(L)'
;MEDKLSCEIVRDLLPLYVDNLTSEATNQAIKTHIAGCSECKEAVLLMKEPDPTPETSNSEVDYLKKVRRNSTRTALLLGLTISLFAMILVLARIHMIGNRTRWDAVSCSASVSKDTVKINGSMIDTSRGVARIRFEEQEGVVRVKIYSAPRSFINKTDFSKSYEVKGDVKEVRLGQYIIWEDGAQIGRTASQLYAHKNPYIGDMSANSKIAGDLAIADQFGPFKNELQTTKEPFGWKLCLEEAIVKEDESSAKQIMTADSYVMIALIDNLDSVTWEYENEEGKQVFTVTKEEASAFAGKDIKRSAASPKELQELLKSLNIKWSGTKDVFQNDTFYINLYNQSDAKVYGIRMSYYVGGKQIGERGVQHADGSIIKKGSKEQFDFIKQDFNKNTSLINLSEFSFDLAIVDKEGKETMICKNKAVPAKYGWTFYYTITEDEKGRLVLKES
;
A
#
# COMPACT_ATOMS: atom_id res chain seq x y z
N MET A 1 1.15 88.31 84.99
CA MET A 1 2.57 87.92 85.03
C MET A 1 2.73 86.97 83.87
N GLU A 2 3.37 87.43 82.78
CA GLU A 2 3.35 86.75 81.49
C GLU A 2 4.16 85.44 81.56
N ASP A 3 3.45 84.31 81.59
CA ASP A 3 4.04 82.97 81.49
C ASP A 3 4.65 82.80 80.10
N LYS A 4 5.96 83.08 80.01
CA LYS A 4 6.75 82.75 78.83
C LYS A 4 6.88 81.23 78.77
N LEU A 5 6.19 80.62 77.79
CA LEU A 5 6.40 79.21 77.44
C LEU A 5 7.89 78.94 77.20
N SER A 6 8.41 77.88 77.81
CA SER A 6 9.77 77.42 77.56
C SER A 6 9.89 76.82 76.16
N CYS A 7 11.09 76.87 75.59
CA CYS A 7 11.33 76.31 74.25
C CYS A 7 11.03 74.81 74.16
N GLU A 8 11.22 74.06 75.26
CA GLU A 8 10.91 72.63 75.32
C GLU A 8 9.43 72.35 75.13
N ILE A 9 8.57 73.08 75.86
CA ILE A 9 7.11 72.95 75.74
C ILE A 9 6.65 73.39 74.35
N VAL A 10 7.24 74.44 73.79
CA VAL A 10 6.90 74.89 72.43
C VAL A 10 7.27 73.81 71.42
N ARG A 11 8.47 73.22 71.50
CA ARG A 11 8.94 72.15 70.60
C ARG A 11 8.06 70.91 70.64
N ASP A 12 7.63 70.47 71.82
CA ASP A 12 6.75 69.32 71.97
C ASP A 12 5.38 69.55 71.32
N LEU A 13 4.92 70.81 71.29
CA LEU A 13 3.63 71.19 70.71
C LEU A 13 3.71 71.60 69.24
N LEU A 14 4.91 71.77 68.66
CA LEU A 14 5.10 72.23 67.28
C LEU A 14 4.44 71.31 66.22
N PRO A 15 4.51 69.97 66.29
CA PRO A 15 3.87 69.11 65.29
C PRO A 15 2.34 69.32 65.25
N LEU A 16 1.71 69.35 66.42
CA LEU A 16 0.26 69.59 66.55
C LEU A 16 -0.12 71.01 66.09
N TYR A 17 0.76 71.99 66.32
CA TYR A 17 0.58 73.37 65.86
C TYR A 17 0.70 73.49 64.32
N VAL A 18 1.64 72.79 63.70
CA VAL A 18 1.80 72.76 62.22
C VAL A 18 0.59 72.08 61.55
N ASP A 19 0.05 71.05 62.17
CA ASP A 19 -1.16 70.32 61.71
C ASP A 19 -2.48 71.07 62.03
N ASN A 20 -2.42 72.25 62.66
CA ASN A 20 -3.57 73.06 63.11
C ASN A 20 -4.52 72.35 64.10
N LEU A 21 -3.98 71.48 64.95
CA LEU A 21 -4.73 70.69 65.94
C LEU A 21 -4.67 71.27 67.37
N THR A 22 -4.05 72.44 67.54
CA THR A 22 -3.95 73.16 68.82
C THR A 22 -5.04 74.23 68.97
N SER A 23 -5.47 74.50 70.21
CA SER A 23 -6.48 75.52 70.50
C SER A 23 -6.01 76.95 70.19
N GLU A 24 -6.94 77.87 69.93
CA GLU A 24 -6.66 79.27 69.56
C GLU A 24 -5.73 79.98 70.57
N ALA A 25 -5.96 79.78 71.87
CA ALA A 25 -5.12 80.34 72.94
C ALA A 25 -3.67 79.83 72.88
N THR A 26 -3.49 78.54 72.57
CA THR A 26 -2.18 77.90 72.43
C THR A 26 -1.48 78.38 71.16
N ASN A 27 -2.22 78.56 70.07
CA ASN A 27 -1.70 79.11 68.81
C ASN A 27 -1.13 80.52 68.99
N GLN A 28 -1.81 81.37 69.75
CA GLN A 28 -1.37 82.75 69.98
C GLN A 28 -0.11 82.81 70.86
N ALA A 29 -0.01 81.94 71.86
CA ALA A 29 1.17 81.82 72.71
C ALA A 29 2.40 81.28 71.95
N ILE A 30 2.21 80.25 71.12
CA ILE A 30 3.26 79.68 70.25
C ILE A 30 3.73 80.71 69.21
N LYS A 31 2.81 81.46 68.56
CA LYS A 31 3.17 82.52 67.59
C LYS A 31 4.01 83.63 68.22
N THR A 32 3.66 84.05 69.43
CA THR A 32 4.40 85.09 70.16
C THR A 32 5.80 84.61 70.53
N HIS A 33 5.95 83.34 70.90
CA HIS A 33 7.26 82.74 71.20
C HIS A 33 8.13 82.59 69.94
N ILE A 34 7.59 82.09 68.83
CA ILE A 34 8.31 81.92 67.55
C ILE A 34 8.79 83.28 66.99
N ALA A 35 8.05 84.36 67.22
CA ALA A 35 8.47 85.70 66.80
C ALA A 35 9.76 86.17 67.50
N GLY A 36 10.02 85.69 68.72
CA GLY A 36 11.19 86.06 69.53
C GLY A 36 12.31 85.02 69.61
N CYS A 37 12.11 83.80 69.09
CA CYS A 37 13.08 82.70 69.18
C CYS A 37 13.42 82.15 67.78
N SER A 38 14.66 82.37 67.33
CA SER A 38 15.14 81.91 66.02
C SER A 38 15.14 80.39 65.88
N GLU A 39 15.49 79.65 66.95
CA GLU A 39 15.54 78.19 66.93
C GLU A 39 14.16 77.55 66.73
N CYS A 40 13.14 78.06 67.42
CA CYS A 40 11.77 77.54 67.27
C CYS A 40 11.15 77.94 65.92
N LYS A 41 11.57 79.08 65.36
CA LYS A 41 11.16 79.53 64.02
C LYS A 41 11.71 78.63 62.92
N GLU A 42 12.97 78.23 63.03
CA GLU A 42 13.62 77.32 62.09
C GLU A 42 13.01 75.92 62.16
N ALA A 43 12.72 75.42 63.37
CA ALA A 43 12.03 74.14 63.56
C ALA A 43 10.66 74.09 62.87
N VAL A 44 9.87 75.19 62.92
CA VAL A 44 8.59 75.28 62.19
C VAL A 44 8.77 75.32 60.68
N LEU A 45 9.83 75.94 60.18
CA LEU A 45 10.12 75.97 58.74
C LEU A 45 10.48 74.57 58.24
N LEU A 46 11.35 73.86 58.94
CA LEU A 46 11.71 72.47 58.63
C LEU A 46 10.51 71.52 58.65
N MET A 47 9.54 71.74 59.56
CA MET A 47 8.32 70.93 59.63
C MET A 47 7.26 71.30 58.58
N LYS A 48 7.36 72.49 57.97
CA LYS A 48 6.47 72.95 56.88
C LYS A 48 7.05 72.75 55.50
N GLU A 49 8.33 72.39 55.41
CA GLU A 49 8.90 71.91 54.16
C GLU A 49 8.18 70.61 53.79
N PRO A 50 7.60 70.51 52.58
CA PRO A 50 7.03 69.25 52.13
C PRO A 50 8.15 68.22 52.12
N ASP A 51 7.91 67.07 52.77
CA ASP A 51 8.83 65.92 52.69
C ASP A 51 9.26 65.76 51.23
N PRO A 52 10.57 65.61 50.95
CA PRO A 52 11.01 65.33 49.59
C PRO A 52 10.23 64.10 49.16
N THR A 53 9.31 64.29 48.21
CA THR A 53 8.55 63.20 47.64
C THR A 53 9.58 62.16 47.29
N PRO A 54 9.52 60.94 47.87
CA PRO A 54 10.33 59.88 47.34
C PRO A 54 9.90 59.82 45.87
N GLU A 55 10.85 60.08 44.96
CA GLU A 55 10.68 59.71 43.58
C GLU A 55 10.05 58.34 43.63
N THR A 56 8.83 58.22 43.09
CA THR A 56 8.07 56.99 43.16
C THR A 56 8.97 55.95 42.56
N SER A 57 9.65 55.19 43.42
CA SER A 57 10.23 53.94 43.05
C SER A 57 9.01 53.08 42.79
N ASN A 58 8.48 53.18 41.56
CA ASN A 58 7.74 52.12 40.89
C ASN A 58 8.66 50.90 40.65
N SER A 59 9.56 50.65 41.59
CA SER A 59 10.28 49.42 41.81
C SER A 59 10.05 49.00 43.25
N GLU A 60 8.80 49.06 43.73
CA GLU A 60 8.27 47.88 44.41
C GLU A 60 8.27 46.76 43.37
N VAL A 61 9.47 46.25 43.14
CA VAL A 61 9.83 44.92 42.69
C VAL A 61 8.65 44.24 41.98
N ASP A 62 8.39 44.66 40.74
CA ASP A 62 7.63 43.83 39.79
C ASP A 62 8.46 42.61 39.36
N TYR A 63 9.40 42.16 40.21
CA TYR A 63 10.00 40.85 40.13
C TYR A 63 8.93 39.78 40.29
N LEU A 64 7.85 40.00 41.04
CA LEU A 64 6.81 38.97 41.13
C LEU A 64 6.09 38.75 39.79
N LYS A 65 5.74 39.77 38.98
CA LYS A 65 5.24 39.51 37.61
C LYS A 65 6.35 39.16 36.64
N LYS A 66 7.56 39.72 36.73
CA LYS A 66 8.67 39.39 35.81
C LYS A 66 9.17 37.95 36.03
N VAL A 67 9.30 37.51 37.27
CA VAL A 67 9.63 36.14 37.66
C VAL A 67 8.44 35.20 37.40
N ARG A 68 7.18 35.56 37.71
CA ARG A 68 6.02 34.72 37.30
C ARG A 68 5.92 34.60 35.79
N ARG A 69 6.16 35.66 35.01
CA ARG A 69 6.08 35.63 33.55
C ARG A 69 7.23 34.83 32.93
N ASN A 70 8.43 34.88 33.51
CA ASN A 70 9.53 34.03 33.08
C ASN A 70 9.35 32.59 33.56
N SER A 71 8.86 32.33 34.78
CA SER A 71 8.64 30.98 35.30
C SER A 71 7.46 30.28 34.63
N THR A 72 6.38 30.99 34.30
CA THR A 72 5.25 30.48 33.51
C THR A 72 5.66 30.25 32.06
N ARG A 73 6.46 31.13 31.44
CA ARG A 73 7.05 30.87 30.11
C ARG A 73 7.97 29.66 30.12
N THR A 74 8.85 29.53 31.12
CA THR A 74 9.73 28.37 31.25
C THR A 74 8.93 27.10 31.52
N ALA A 75 7.90 27.14 32.37
CA ALA A 75 7.02 26.00 32.63
C ALA A 75 6.17 25.63 31.39
N LEU A 76 5.71 26.61 30.60
CA LEU A 76 5.02 26.38 29.33
C LEU A 76 5.95 25.78 28.27
N LEU A 77 7.19 26.28 28.15
CA LEU A 77 8.20 25.70 27.27
C LEU A 77 8.60 24.29 27.72
N LEU A 78 8.73 24.06 29.03
CA LEU A 78 8.98 22.73 29.59
C LEU A 78 7.80 21.79 29.32
N GLY A 79 6.56 22.28 29.50
CA GLY A 79 5.35 21.52 29.18
C GLY A 79 5.23 21.18 27.69
N LEU A 80 5.54 22.14 26.81
CA LEU A 80 5.57 21.94 25.36
C LEU A 80 6.66 20.95 24.93
N THR A 81 7.86 21.04 25.53
CA THR A 81 8.96 20.10 25.22
C THR A 81 8.66 18.70 25.73
N ILE A 82 8.10 18.55 26.94
CA ILE A 82 7.65 17.25 27.46
C ILE A 82 6.52 16.69 26.59
N SER A 83 5.55 17.51 26.20
CA SER A 83 4.45 17.11 25.31
C SER A 83 4.97 16.68 23.93
N LEU A 84 5.88 17.44 23.34
CA LEU A 84 6.53 17.09 22.09
C LEU A 84 7.33 15.79 22.21
N PHE A 85 8.07 15.60 23.30
CA PHE A 85 8.82 14.37 23.55
C PHE A 85 7.90 13.16 23.73
N ALA A 86 6.81 13.30 24.49
CA ALA A 86 5.79 12.27 24.65
C ALA A 86 5.14 11.93 23.29
N MET A 87 4.83 12.93 22.47
CA MET A 87 4.32 12.74 21.12
C MET A 87 5.31 11.97 20.23
N ILE A 88 6.60 12.33 20.27
CA ILE A 88 7.67 11.62 19.56
C ILE A 88 7.76 10.17 20.03
N LEU A 89 7.65 9.88 21.32
CA LEU A 89 7.68 8.51 21.85
C LEU A 89 6.47 7.69 21.37
N VAL A 90 5.28 8.28 21.33
CA VAL A 90 4.07 7.63 20.81
C VAL A 90 4.22 7.35 19.32
N LEU A 91 4.66 8.34 18.54
CA LEU A 91 4.92 8.18 17.11
C LEU A 91 6.00 7.11 16.88
N ALA A 92 7.10 7.14 17.61
CA ALA A 92 8.16 6.13 17.53
C ALA A 92 7.63 4.73 17.85
N ARG A 93 6.79 4.57 18.88
CA ARG A 93 6.15 3.29 19.20
C ARG A 93 5.26 2.79 18.05
N ILE A 94 4.40 3.66 17.50
CA ILE A 94 3.50 3.32 16.40
C ILE A 94 4.31 2.94 15.15
N HIS A 95 5.31 3.75 14.78
CA HIS A 95 6.07 3.56 13.56
C HIS A 95 7.10 2.43 13.64
N MET A 96 7.71 2.16 14.80
CA MET A 96 8.76 1.13 14.94
C MET A 96 8.23 -0.26 15.30
N ILE A 97 7.19 -0.36 16.13
CA ILE A 97 6.67 -1.67 16.55
C ILE A 97 5.73 -2.22 15.48
N GLY A 98 4.88 -1.36 14.94
CA GLY A 98 3.84 -1.71 13.97
C GLY A 98 2.82 -2.71 14.52
N ASN A 99 1.81 -3.01 13.71
CA ASN A 99 0.80 -4.01 14.00
C ASN A 99 1.00 -5.24 13.11
N ARG A 100 0.62 -6.42 13.62
CA ARG A 100 0.72 -7.66 12.84
C ARG A 100 -0.08 -7.50 11.55
N THR A 101 0.60 -7.71 10.44
CA THR A 101 0.00 -7.56 9.12
C THR A 101 -0.76 -8.84 8.76
N ARG A 102 -1.96 -8.66 8.23
CA ARG A 102 -2.75 -9.76 7.68
C ARG A 102 -2.21 -10.16 6.31
N TRP A 103 -2.46 -11.40 5.91
CA TRP A 103 -2.06 -11.95 4.61
C TRP A 103 -2.61 -11.14 3.42
N ASP A 104 -3.86 -10.69 3.53
CA ASP A 104 -4.54 -9.90 2.51
C ASP A 104 -3.90 -8.52 2.27
N ALA A 105 -3.07 -8.02 3.18
CA ALA A 105 -2.43 -6.71 3.07
C ALA A 105 -1.01 -6.73 2.47
N VAL A 106 -0.46 -7.92 2.17
CA VAL A 106 0.92 -8.08 1.66
C VAL A 106 0.94 -8.95 0.42
N SER A 107 1.66 -8.51 -0.61
CA SER A 107 2.11 -9.35 -1.72
C SER A 107 3.55 -9.75 -1.48
N CYS A 108 3.85 -11.05 -1.39
CA CYS A 108 5.22 -11.51 -1.16
C CYS A 108 5.51 -12.87 -1.77
N SER A 109 6.79 -13.13 -1.99
CA SER A 109 7.33 -14.41 -2.40
C SER A 109 8.53 -14.78 -1.53
N ALA A 110 8.74 -16.08 -1.38
CA ALA A 110 9.92 -16.63 -0.73
C ALA A 110 10.81 -17.34 -1.76
N SER A 111 12.11 -17.15 -1.64
CA SER A 111 13.11 -17.98 -2.28
C SER A 111 14.02 -18.60 -1.23
N VAL A 112 14.27 -19.89 -1.37
CA VAL A 112 15.12 -20.66 -0.47
C VAL A 112 16.38 -21.07 -1.23
N SER A 113 17.52 -20.75 -0.64
CA SER A 113 18.85 -21.23 -1.02
C SER A 113 19.40 -22.08 0.11
N LYS A 114 20.52 -22.77 -0.12
CA LYS A 114 21.09 -23.75 0.81
C LYS A 114 21.12 -23.28 2.27
N ASP A 115 21.55 -22.04 2.51
CA ASP A 115 21.77 -21.51 3.86
C ASP A 115 20.89 -20.29 4.17
N THR A 116 19.97 -19.91 3.28
CA THR A 116 19.21 -18.66 3.43
C THR A 116 17.81 -18.71 2.83
N VAL A 117 16.83 -18.24 3.60
CA VAL A 117 15.49 -17.86 3.13
C VAL A 117 15.45 -16.36 2.87
N LYS A 118 15.08 -15.97 1.66
CA LYS A 118 14.87 -14.57 1.27
C LYS A 118 13.39 -14.34 0.98
N ILE A 119 12.82 -13.33 1.63
CA ILE A 119 11.46 -12.85 1.37
C ILE A 119 11.53 -11.52 0.64
N ASN A 120 10.80 -11.40 -0.47
CA ASN A 120 10.61 -10.15 -1.18
C ASN A 120 9.12 -9.86 -1.28
N GLY A 121 8.75 -8.58 -1.26
CA GLY A 121 7.35 -8.21 -1.39
C GLY A 121 7.08 -6.73 -1.23
N SER A 122 5.80 -6.40 -1.23
CA SER A 122 5.29 -5.06 -1.02
C SER A 122 3.96 -5.08 -0.27
N MET A 123 3.64 -3.96 0.38
CA MET A 123 2.31 -3.72 0.94
C MET A 123 1.32 -3.43 -0.20
N ILE A 124 0.12 -4.01 -0.15
CA ILE A 124 -0.94 -3.72 -1.12
C ILE A 124 -1.47 -2.29 -0.93
N ASP A 125 -1.67 -1.88 0.32
CA ASP A 125 -2.01 -0.50 0.67
C ASP A 125 -0.74 0.37 0.71
N THR A 126 -0.63 1.28 -0.26
CA THR A 126 0.53 2.17 -0.45
C THR A 126 0.67 3.23 0.64
N SER A 127 -0.36 3.43 1.48
CA SER A 127 -0.30 4.28 2.68
C SER A 127 0.44 3.61 3.84
N ARG A 128 0.73 2.30 3.74
CA ARG A 128 1.43 1.51 4.75
C ARG A 128 2.83 1.12 4.30
N GLY A 129 3.68 0.86 5.27
CA GLY A 129 5.02 0.29 5.08
C GLY A 129 5.35 -0.79 6.10
N VAL A 130 6.38 -1.57 5.81
CA VAL A 130 6.87 -2.62 6.71
C VAL A 130 7.71 -1.99 7.83
N ALA A 131 7.25 -2.15 9.07
CA ALA A 131 7.96 -1.71 10.27
C ALA A 131 8.98 -2.76 10.73
N ARG A 132 8.61 -4.04 10.67
CA ARG A 132 9.45 -5.14 11.14
C ARG A 132 9.07 -6.47 10.50
N ILE A 133 10.06 -7.32 10.26
CA ILE A 133 9.89 -8.72 9.86
C ILE A 133 10.60 -9.60 10.90
N ARG A 134 9.92 -10.65 11.36
CA ARG A 134 10.49 -11.67 12.25
C ARG A 134 10.39 -13.04 11.60
N PHE A 135 11.40 -13.86 11.84
CA PHE A 135 11.46 -15.25 11.41
C PHE A 135 11.48 -16.15 12.63
N GLU A 136 10.73 -17.24 12.56
CA GLU A 136 10.72 -18.31 13.56
C GLU A 136 10.88 -19.62 12.82
N GLU A 137 11.97 -20.34 13.08
CA GLU A 137 12.26 -21.63 12.47
C GLU A 137 12.00 -22.76 13.48
N GLN A 138 11.22 -23.76 13.06
CA GLN A 138 10.96 -24.96 13.83
C GLN A 138 10.79 -26.14 12.87
N GLU A 139 11.58 -27.20 13.06
CA GLU A 139 11.45 -28.48 12.33
C GLU A 139 11.42 -28.33 10.78
N GLY A 140 12.27 -27.44 10.24
CA GLY A 140 12.33 -27.17 8.80
C GLY A 140 11.21 -26.26 8.25
N VAL A 141 10.36 -25.72 9.13
CA VAL A 141 9.33 -24.73 8.78
C VAL A 141 9.78 -23.34 9.22
N VAL A 142 9.89 -22.41 8.28
CA VAL A 142 10.24 -21.00 8.53
C VAL A 142 8.98 -20.15 8.50
N ARG A 143 8.55 -19.65 9.67
CA ARG A 143 7.40 -18.76 9.81
C ARG A 143 7.85 -17.31 9.76
N VAL A 144 7.30 -16.56 8.80
CA VAL A 144 7.50 -15.14 8.61
C VAL A 144 6.35 -14.38 9.29
N LYS A 145 6.70 -13.38 10.11
CA LYS A 145 5.74 -12.44 10.72
C LYS A 145 6.09 -11.03 10.27
N ILE A 146 5.18 -10.42 9.52
CA ILE A 146 5.31 -9.04 9.03
C ILE A 146 4.49 -8.12 9.93
N TYR A 147 5.07 -6.99 10.28
CA TYR A 147 4.44 -5.92 11.04
C TYR A 147 4.46 -4.65 10.18
N SER A 148 3.31 -3.98 10.09
CA SER A 148 3.14 -2.78 9.28
C SER A 148 2.71 -1.59 10.11
N ALA A 149 3.15 -0.43 9.68
CA ALA A 149 2.82 0.87 10.27
C ALA A 149 2.54 1.87 9.13
N PRO A 150 2.00 3.07 9.43
CA PRO A 150 1.86 4.10 8.43
C PRO A 150 3.21 4.36 7.73
N ARG A 151 3.12 4.57 6.41
CA ARG A 151 4.28 4.85 5.57
C ARG A 151 5.01 6.08 6.08
N SER A 152 6.32 5.99 6.14
CA SER A 152 7.20 7.06 6.61
C SER A 152 8.56 6.95 5.92
N PHE A 153 9.50 7.83 6.29
CA PHE A 153 10.89 7.73 5.83
C PHE A 153 11.57 6.42 6.30
N ILE A 154 11.05 5.77 7.35
CA ILE A 154 11.58 4.50 7.89
C ILE A 154 10.82 3.31 7.29
N ASN A 155 9.49 3.41 7.21
CA ASN A 155 8.61 2.31 6.82
C ASN A 155 8.31 2.40 5.32
N LYS A 156 9.04 1.62 4.52
CA LYS A 156 8.84 1.53 3.07
C LYS A 156 7.77 0.51 2.71
N THR A 157 7.09 0.74 1.60
CA THR A 157 6.07 -0.15 1.03
C THR A 157 6.70 -1.45 0.54
N ASP A 158 7.82 -1.37 -0.18
CA ASP A 158 8.59 -2.52 -0.66
C ASP A 158 9.59 -2.99 0.40
N PHE A 159 9.83 -4.30 0.44
CA PHE A 159 10.78 -4.90 1.38
C PHE A 159 11.49 -6.11 0.79
N SER A 160 12.72 -6.32 1.27
CA SER A 160 13.51 -7.52 1.04
C SER A 160 14.23 -7.88 2.32
N LYS A 161 14.12 -9.13 2.77
CA LYS A 161 14.76 -9.58 4.02
C LYS A 161 15.21 -11.03 3.90
N SER A 162 16.44 -11.27 4.34
CA SER A 162 17.04 -12.59 4.41
C SER A 162 17.10 -13.11 5.85
N TYR A 163 17.04 -14.42 5.99
CA TYR A 163 17.18 -15.17 7.23
C TYR A 163 18.10 -16.37 7.00
N GLU A 164 19.13 -16.51 7.83
CA GLU A 164 20.02 -17.68 7.83
C GLU A 164 19.32 -18.84 8.54
N VAL A 165 19.22 -19.98 7.84
CA VAL A 165 18.49 -21.15 8.31
C VAL A 165 19.41 -22.09 9.09
N LYS A 166 18.85 -22.83 10.06
CA LYS A 166 19.63 -23.74 10.91
C LYS A 166 19.76 -25.14 10.32
N GLY A 167 18.95 -25.48 9.34
CA GLY A 167 18.97 -26.75 8.63
C GLY A 167 18.12 -26.70 7.36
N ASP A 168 17.76 -27.87 6.85
CA ASP A 168 16.97 -27.98 5.63
C ASP A 168 15.57 -27.39 5.81
N VAL A 169 15.22 -26.45 4.94
CA VAL A 169 13.89 -25.84 4.90
C VAL A 169 13.00 -26.68 4.00
N LYS A 170 11.90 -27.18 4.57
CA LYS A 170 10.81 -27.84 3.86
C LYS A 170 9.75 -26.84 3.44
N GLU A 171 9.54 -25.80 4.25
CA GLU A 171 8.40 -24.93 4.08
C GLU A 171 8.63 -23.51 4.59
N VAL A 172 8.07 -22.51 3.90
CA VAL A 172 8.04 -21.12 4.34
C VAL A 172 6.60 -20.63 4.42
N ARG A 173 6.20 -20.09 5.58
CA ARG A 173 4.82 -19.61 5.84
C ARG A 173 4.75 -18.13 6.16
N LEU A 174 3.66 -17.48 5.75
CA LEU A 174 3.20 -16.20 6.27
C LEU A 174 1.86 -16.42 6.99
N GLY A 175 1.90 -16.57 8.31
CA GLY A 175 0.72 -16.99 9.08
C GLY A 175 0.35 -18.45 8.81
N GLN A 176 -0.87 -18.71 8.36
CA GLN A 176 -1.33 -20.05 7.95
C GLN A 176 -1.03 -20.37 6.48
N TYR A 177 -0.63 -19.36 5.70
CA TYR A 177 -0.44 -19.44 4.26
C TYR A 177 0.99 -19.86 3.93
N ILE A 178 1.13 -20.80 3.01
CA ILE A 178 2.38 -21.41 2.57
C ILE A 178 2.83 -20.71 1.29
N ILE A 179 4.00 -20.07 1.31
CA ILE A 179 4.52 -19.27 0.18
C ILE A 179 5.66 -19.95 -0.57
N TRP A 180 6.20 -21.02 0.00
CA TRP A 180 7.21 -21.88 -0.61
C TRP A 180 7.18 -23.25 0.06
N GLU A 181 7.32 -24.31 -0.72
CA GLU A 181 7.37 -25.71 -0.29
C GLU A 181 8.27 -26.53 -1.21
N ASP A 182 9.21 -27.29 -0.65
CA ASP A 182 10.04 -28.30 -1.36
C ASP A 182 10.53 -27.88 -2.75
N GLY A 183 11.22 -26.73 -2.79
CA GLY A 183 11.81 -26.17 -4.01
C GLY A 183 10.86 -25.36 -4.88
N ALA A 184 9.55 -25.38 -4.59
CA ALA A 184 8.53 -24.69 -5.37
C ALA A 184 8.04 -23.42 -4.67
N GLN A 185 8.03 -22.31 -5.41
CA GLN A 185 7.30 -21.12 -4.98
C GLN A 185 5.79 -21.39 -5.09
N ILE A 186 5.05 -21.04 -4.03
CA ILE A 186 3.61 -21.20 -3.97
C ILE A 186 2.96 -19.83 -4.18
N GLY A 187 2.09 -19.75 -5.18
CA GLY A 187 1.32 -18.57 -5.51
C GLY A 187 0.22 -18.29 -4.49
N ARG A 188 -0.28 -17.04 -4.51
CA ARG A 188 -1.25 -16.56 -3.53
C ARG A 188 -2.54 -17.39 -3.52
N THR A 189 -3.15 -17.60 -4.69
CA THR A 189 -4.35 -18.43 -4.86
C THR A 189 -4.14 -19.87 -4.39
N ALA A 190 -3.05 -20.52 -4.81
CA ALA A 190 -2.72 -21.88 -4.36
C ALA A 190 -2.65 -21.95 -2.83
N SER A 191 -1.96 -20.99 -2.21
CA SER A 191 -1.86 -20.94 -0.76
C SER A 191 -3.18 -20.69 -0.05
N GLN A 192 -4.06 -19.84 -0.60
CA GLN A 192 -5.37 -19.53 -0.01
C GLN A 192 -6.30 -20.72 -0.10
N LEU A 193 -6.44 -21.29 -1.31
CA LEU A 193 -7.24 -22.47 -1.57
C LEU A 193 -6.80 -23.65 -0.70
N TYR A 194 -5.49 -23.90 -0.60
CA TYR A 194 -4.98 -24.97 0.25
C TYR A 194 -5.30 -24.76 1.72
N ALA A 195 -5.22 -23.52 2.21
CA ALA A 195 -5.59 -23.17 3.59
C ALA A 195 -7.11 -23.30 3.86
N HIS A 196 -7.93 -23.34 2.81
CA HIS A 196 -9.38 -23.47 2.88
C HIS A 196 -9.91 -24.85 2.44
N LYS A 197 -9.05 -25.88 2.36
CA LYS A 197 -9.48 -27.27 2.14
C LYS A 197 -10.62 -27.63 3.09
N ASN A 198 -11.61 -28.34 2.57
CA ASN A 198 -12.82 -28.69 3.31
C ASN A 198 -13.03 -30.21 3.31
N PRO A 199 -13.06 -30.89 4.47
CA PRO A 199 -13.29 -32.33 4.49
C PRO A 199 -14.71 -32.75 4.09
N TYR A 200 -15.69 -31.84 4.13
CA TYR A 200 -17.09 -32.21 3.94
C TYR A 200 -17.92 -31.14 3.23
N ILE A 201 -18.52 -31.48 2.09
CA ILE A 201 -19.32 -30.56 1.27
C ILE A 201 -20.53 -29.96 2.00
N GLY A 202 -21.03 -30.58 3.09
CA GLY A 202 -22.12 -29.98 3.88
C GLY A 202 -21.76 -28.71 4.64
N ASP A 203 -20.48 -28.37 4.77
CA ASP A 203 -20.04 -27.07 5.32
C ASP A 203 -20.06 -25.98 4.25
N MET A 204 -21.23 -25.37 4.05
CA MET A 204 -21.39 -24.31 3.06
C MET A 204 -20.52 -23.08 3.36
N SER A 205 -20.20 -22.80 4.62
CA SER A 205 -19.33 -21.67 4.98
C SER A 205 -17.90 -21.90 4.48
N ALA A 206 -17.39 -23.13 4.60
CA ALA A 206 -16.11 -23.52 4.05
C ALA A 206 -16.13 -23.52 2.50
N ASN A 207 -17.19 -24.06 1.89
CA ASN A 207 -17.37 -24.05 0.43
C ASN A 207 -17.34 -22.63 -0.15
N SER A 208 -18.03 -21.68 0.48
CA SER A 208 -18.07 -20.28 0.03
C SER A 208 -16.69 -19.62 0.04
N LYS A 209 -15.77 -20.03 0.92
CA LYS A 209 -14.39 -19.52 0.89
C LYS A 209 -13.64 -20.03 -0.34
N ILE A 210 -13.82 -21.29 -0.71
CA ILE A 210 -13.23 -21.87 -1.92
C ILE A 210 -13.78 -21.18 -3.18
N ALA A 211 -15.10 -21.00 -3.28
CA ALA A 211 -15.70 -20.26 -4.39
C ALA A 211 -15.25 -18.79 -4.43
N GLY A 212 -15.08 -18.15 -3.27
CA GLY A 212 -14.54 -16.79 -3.18
C GLY A 212 -13.08 -16.70 -3.64
N ASP A 213 -12.24 -17.65 -3.23
CA ASP A 213 -10.84 -17.71 -3.65
C ASP A 213 -10.67 -18.05 -5.15
N LEU A 214 -11.66 -18.71 -5.76
CA LEU A 214 -11.77 -18.91 -7.21
C LEU A 214 -12.49 -17.74 -7.92
N ALA A 215 -12.92 -16.71 -7.20
CA ALA A 215 -13.61 -15.55 -7.75
C ALA A 215 -14.84 -15.91 -8.61
N ILE A 216 -15.58 -16.97 -8.27
CA ILE A 216 -16.70 -17.47 -9.09
C ILE A 216 -17.75 -16.39 -9.37
N ALA A 217 -18.04 -15.55 -8.37
CA ALA A 217 -18.99 -14.46 -8.51
C ALA A 217 -18.50 -13.35 -9.46
N ASP A 218 -17.19 -13.10 -9.51
CA ASP A 218 -16.61 -12.13 -10.46
C ASP A 218 -16.61 -12.68 -11.90
N GLN A 219 -16.59 -14.01 -12.05
CA GLN A 219 -16.57 -14.69 -13.35
C GLN A 219 -17.98 -14.86 -13.95
N PHE A 220 -19.00 -15.10 -13.13
CA PHE A 220 -20.33 -15.53 -13.58
C PHE A 220 -21.50 -14.77 -12.93
N GLY A 221 -21.21 -13.74 -12.13
CA GLY A 221 -22.24 -13.03 -11.39
C GLY A 221 -22.74 -13.78 -10.15
N PRO A 222 -23.80 -13.28 -9.49
CA PRO A 222 -24.37 -13.90 -8.31
C PRO A 222 -24.96 -15.29 -8.62
N PHE A 223 -24.89 -16.19 -7.64
CA PHE A 223 -25.39 -17.56 -7.77
C PHE A 223 -25.93 -18.11 -6.44
N LYS A 224 -26.84 -19.06 -6.54
CA LYS A 224 -27.37 -19.86 -5.41
C LYS A 224 -26.68 -21.22 -5.34
N ASN A 225 -26.78 -21.85 -4.17
CA ASN A 225 -26.13 -23.14 -3.91
C ASN A 225 -27.18 -24.19 -3.53
N GLU A 226 -27.09 -25.38 -4.13
CA GLU A 226 -27.82 -26.58 -3.75
C GLU A 226 -26.81 -27.71 -3.48
N LEU A 227 -26.96 -28.44 -2.39
CA LEU A 227 -26.02 -29.51 -2.00
C LEU A 227 -26.73 -30.87 -1.96
N GLN A 228 -26.09 -31.89 -2.55
CA GLN A 228 -26.44 -33.30 -2.33
C GLN A 228 -25.51 -33.87 -1.26
N THR A 229 -26.05 -34.10 -0.07
CA THR A 229 -25.29 -34.60 1.09
C THR A 229 -25.90 -35.85 1.73
N THR A 230 -27.00 -36.35 1.19
CA THR A 230 -27.75 -37.46 1.79
C THR A 230 -27.17 -38.82 1.39
N LYS A 231 -26.68 -38.94 0.15
CA LYS A 231 -26.08 -40.17 -0.40
C LYS A 231 -25.08 -39.85 -1.49
N GLU A 232 -24.15 -40.77 -1.72
CA GLU A 232 -23.24 -40.72 -2.85
C GLU A 232 -23.99 -40.86 -4.19
N PRO A 233 -23.51 -40.19 -5.26
CA PRO A 233 -22.39 -39.23 -5.27
C PRO A 233 -22.76 -37.90 -4.59
N PHE A 234 -21.85 -37.37 -3.77
CA PHE A 234 -21.99 -36.05 -3.16
C PHE A 234 -21.80 -34.95 -4.21
N GLY A 235 -22.66 -33.95 -4.18
CA GLY A 235 -22.72 -32.94 -5.25
C GLY A 235 -22.86 -31.52 -4.73
N TRP A 236 -22.24 -30.58 -5.45
CA TRP A 236 -22.45 -29.15 -5.26
C TRP A 236 -22.99 -28.55 -6.55
N LYS A 237 -24.21 -28.02 -6.49
CA LYS A 237 -24.83 -27.34 -7.60
C LYS A 237 -24.81 -25.82 -7.40
N LEU A 238 -24.25 -25.10 -8.38
CA LEU A 238 -24.23 -23.65 -8.49
C LEU A 238 -25.29 -23.22 -9.51
N CYS A 239 -26.29 -22.45 -9.05
CA CYS A 239 -27.36 -21.93 -9.89
C CYS A 239 -27.08 -20.45 -10.16
N LEU A 240 -26.55 -20.14 -11.35
CA LEU A 240 -26.25 -18.77 -11.77
C LEU A 240 -27.54 -17.97 -11.93
N GLU A 241 -27.53 -16.73 -11.42
CA GLU A 241 -28.67 -15.81 -11.58
C GLU A 241 -28.58 -14.99 -12.88
N GLU A 242 -27.38 -14.93 -13.48
CA GLU A 242 -27.14 -14.27 -14.75
C GLU A 242 -27.13 -15.28 -15.91
N ALA A 243 -27.71 -14.87 -17.04
CA ALA A 243 -27.72 -15.67 -18.25
C ALA A 243 -26.35 -15.63 -18.94
N ILE A 244 -25.97 -16.75 -19.55
CA ILE A 244 -24.77 -16.87 -20.39
C ILE A 244 -25.23 -16.84 -21.85
N VAL A 245 -24.72 -15.86 -22.60
CA VAL A 245 -24.98 -15.74 -24.04
C VAL A 245 -24.44 -16.98 -24.77
N LYS A 246 -25.21 -17.53 -25.72
CA LYS A 246 -24.86 -18.79 -26.42
C LYS A 246 -23.46 -18.79 -27.01
N GLU A 247 -23.02 -17.65 -27.57
CA GLU A 247 -21.68 -17.54 -28.17
C GLU A 247 -20.55 -17.76 -27.14
N ASP A 248 -20.79 -17.40 -25.88
CA ASP A 248 -19.81 -17.51 -24.80
C ASP A 248 -19.91 -18.82 -24.00
N GLU A 249 -20.95 -19.62 -24.24
CA GLU A 249 -21.24 -20.85 -23.48
C GLU A 249 -20.06 -21.84 -23.47
N SER A 250 -19.35 -21.97 -24.59
CA SER A 250 -18.18 -22.85 -24.70
C SER A 250 -17.03 -22.37 -23.79
N SER A 251 -16.74 -21.07 -23.81
CA SER A 251 -15.71 -20.45 -22.98
C SER A 251 -16.09 -20.54 -21.50
N ALA A 252 -17.36 -20.29 -21.17
CA ALA A 252 -17.88 -20.43 -19.82
C ALA A 252 -17.74 -21.86 -19.30
N LYS A 253 -18.12 -22.88 -20.08
CA LYS A 253 -17.96 -24.30 -19.70
C LYS A 253 -16.50 -24.67 -19.44
N GLN A 254 -15.55 -24.10 -20.17
CA GLN A 254 -14.13 -24.33 -19.91
C GLN A 254 -13.66 -23.75 -18.58
N ILE A 255 -14.20 -22.59 -18.17
CA ILE A 255 -13.94 -21.98 -16.87
C ILE A 255 -14.58 -22.84 -15.78
N MET A 256 -15.89 -23.12 -15.92
CA MET A 256 -16.66 -23.98 -15.02
C MET A 256 -15.96 -25.32 -14.78
N THR A 257 -15.43 -25.95 -15.83
CA THR A 257 -14.68 -27.20 -15.73
C THR A 257 -13.43 -27.07 -14.87
N ALA A 258 -12.63 -26.03 -15.08
CA ALA A 258 -11.42 -25.81 -14.32
C ALA A 258 -11.71 -25.53 -12.84
N ASP A 259 -12.69 -24.66 -12.57
CA ASP A 259 -13.12 -24.33 -11.22
C ASP A 259 -13.69 -25.58 -10.52
N SER A 260 -14.50 -26.38 -11.21
CA SER A 260 -14.99 -27.66 -10.73
C SER A 260 -13.86 -28.62 -10.36
N TYR A 261 -12.82 -28.74 -11.19
CA TYR A 261 -11.68 -29.62 -10.87
C TYR A 261 -10.97 -29.20 -9.59
N VAL A 262 -10.81 -27.89 -9.37
CA VAL A 262 -10.20 -27.36 -8.14
C VAL A 262 -11.11 -27.57 -6.93
N MET A 263 -12.42 -27.29 -7.05
CA MET A 263 -13.39 -27.55 -5.98
C MET A 263 -13.41 -29.03 -5.60
N ILE A 264 -13.44 -29.93 -6.58
CA ILE A 264 -13.37 -31.37 -6.35
C ILE A 264 -12.03 -31.75 -5.71
N ALA A 265 -10.90 -31.19 -6.13
CA ALA A 265 -9.61 -31.47 -5.49
C ALA A 265 -9.58 -31.09 -4.00
N LEU A 266 -10.19 -29.96 -3.64
CA LEU A 266 -10.10 -29.35 -2.30
C LEU A 266 -11.16 -29.81 -1.30
N ILE A 267 -12.30 -30.33 -1.78
CA ILE A 267 -13.41 -30.76 -0.92
C ILE A 267 -13.42 -32.29 -0.86
N ASP A 268 -12.98 -32.88 0.24
CA ASP A 268 -12.55 -34.30 0.27
C ASP A 268 -13.64 -35.28 -0.23
N ASN A 269 -14.89 -35.12 0.23
CA ASN A 269 -16.00 -36.00 -0.16
C ASN A 269 -16.81 -35.55 -1.38
N LEU A 270 -16.43 -34.47 -2.08
CA LEU A 270 -17.18 -33.99 -3.24
C LEU A 270 -16.93 -34.85 -4.49
N ASP A 271 -17.99 -35.34 -5.13
CA ASP A 271 -17.89 -36.20 -6.32
C ASP A 271 -18.27 -35.50 -7.62
N SER A 272 -19.13 -34.46 -7.56
CA SER A 272 -19.51 -33.70 -8.74
C SER A 272 -19.84 -32.24 -8.44
N VAL A 273 -19.64 -31.40 -9.45
CA VAL A 273 -20.07 -30.00 -9.46
C VAL A 273 -21.03 -29.80 -10.63
N THR A 274 -22.22 -29.29 -10.35
CA THR A 274 -23.25 -29.01 -11.36
C THR A 274 -23.48 -27.51 -11.48
N TRP A 275 -23.46 -27.01 -12.70
CA TRP A 275 -23.75 -25.64 -13.06
C TRP A 275 -25.13 -25.58 -13.70
N GLU A 276 -25.97 -24.69 -13.18
CA GLU A 276 -27.29 -24.40 -13.73
C GLU A 276 -27.32 -22.91 -14.13
N TYR A 277 -27.70 -22.63 -15.37
CA TYR A 277 -27.74 -21.28 -15.93
C TYR A 277 -28.76 -21.20 -17.06
N GLU A 278 -29.07 -20.00 -17.54
CA GLU A 278 -29.94 -19.78 -18.69
C GLU A 278 -29.14 -19.27 -19.90
N ASN A 279 -29.60 -19.63 -21.10
CA ASN A 279 -29.19 -19.04 -22.37
C ASN A 279 -30.44 -18.84 -23.25
N GLU A 280 -30.28 -18.47 -24.51
CA GLU A 280 -31.35 -18.25 -25.49
C GLU A 280 -32.20 -19.50 -25.78
N GLU A 281 -31.67 -20.69 -25.48
CA GLU A 281 -32.37 -21.98 -25.61
C GLU A 281 -33.10 -22.37 -24.31
N GLY A 282 -33.04 -21.51 -23.29
CA GLY A 282 -33.63 -21.71 -21.98
C GLY A 282 -32.64 -22.26 -20.96
N LYS A 283 -33.17 -23.04 -20.01
CA LYS A 283 -32.41 -23.55 -18.87
C LYS A 283 -31.42 -24.63 -19.28
N GLN A 284 -30.15 -24.42 -18.94
CA GLN A 284 -29.04 -25.33 -19.17
C GLN A 284 -28.55 -25.95 -17.86
N VAL A 285 -28.02 -27.17 -17.96
CA VAL A 285 -27.36 -27.88 -16.86
C VAL A 285 -26.07 -28.50 -17.37
N PHE A 286 -24.96 -28.21 -16.71
CA PHE A 286 -23.62 -28.71 -17.04
C PHE A 286 -22.97 -29.31 -15.81
N THR A 287 -22.60 -30.59 -15.84
CA THR A 287 -22.04 -31.28 -14.68
C THR A 287 -20.62 -31.76 -14.98
N VAL A 288 -19.74 -31.60 -14.00
CA VAL A 288 -18.35 -32.05 -14.03
C VAL A 288 -18.15 -33.05 -12.90
N THR A 289 -17.56 -34.22 -13.19
CA THR A 289 -17.40 -35.30 -12.20
C THR A 289 -15.95 -35.48 -11.74
N LYS A 290 -15.78 -36.17 -10.62
CA LYS A 290 -14.48 -36.57 -10.08
C LYS A 290 -13.71 -37.45 -11.05
N GLU A 291 -14.40 -38.30 -11.82
CA GLU A 291 -13.77 -39.17 -12.83
C GLU A 291 -13.16 -38.33 -13.96
N GLU A 292 -13.89 -37.34 -14.48
CA GLU A 292 -13.38 -36.42 -15.52
C GLU A 292 -12.19 -35.61 -15.00
N ALA A 293 -12.30 -35.09 -13.77
CA ALA A 293 -11.22 -34.35 -13.12
C ALA A 293 -9.96 -35.19 -12.90
N SER A 294 -10.16 -36.46 -12.49
CA SER A 294 -9.04 -37.39 -12.27
C SER A 294 -8.40 -37.84 -13.58
N ALA A 295 -9.19 -38.01 -14.64
CA ALA A 295 -8.69 -38.28 -15.99
C ALA A 295 -7.83 -37.12 -16.50
N PHE A 296 -8.26 -35.87 -16.30
CA PHE A 296 -7.46 -34.69 -16.63
C PHE A 296 -6.14 -34.63 -15.85
N ALA A 297 -6.19 -34.89 -14.54
CA ALA A 297 -5.00 -34.85 -13.69
C ALA A 297 -4.03 -36.03 -13.91
N GLY A 298 -4.47 -37.10 -14.61
CA GLY A 298 -3.71 -38.35 -14.76
C GLY A 298 -3.55 -39.14 -13.46
N LYS A 299 -4.27 -38.76 -12.40
CA LYS A 299 -4.27 -39.34 -11.06
C LYS A 299 -5.58 -38.98 -10.36
N ASP A 300 -5.88 -39.62 -9.23
CA ASP A 300 -6.98 -39.18 -8.38
C ASP A 300 -6.84 -37.69 -8.07
N ILE A 301 -7.82 -36.89 -8.51
CA ILE A 301 -7.81 -35.43 -8.40
C ILE A 301 -7.61 -34.94 -6.97
N LYS A 302 -8.03 -35.70 -5.96
CA LYS A 302 -7.83 -35.36 -4.53
C LYS A 302 -6.34 -35.29 -4.17
N ARG A 303 -5.49 -36.07 -4.84
CA ARG A 303 -4.03 -36.05 -4.64
C ARG A 303 -3.41 -34.75 -5.16
N SER A 304 -4.05 -34.08 -6.11
CA SER A 304 -3.63 -32.76 -6.57
C SER A 304 -3.84 -31.66 -5.52
N ALA A 305 -4.45 -31.98 -4.36
CA ALA A 305 -4.49 -31.10 -3.19
C ALA A 305 -3.88 -31.77 -1.95
N ALA A 306 -2.95 -32.72 -2.12
CA ALA A 306 -2.22 -33.35 -1.02
C ALA A 306 -1.17 -32.42 -0.39
N SER A 307 -0.67 -31.45 -1.17
CA SER A 307 0.21 -30.38 -0.70
C SER A 307 -0.04 -29.08 -1.51
N PRO A 308 0.39 -27.91 -1.01
CA PRO A 308 0.38 -26.65 -1.77
C PRO A 308 1.09 -26.73 -3.12
N LYS A 309 2.22 -27.46 -3.19
CA LYS A 309 2.95 -27.67 -4.44
C LYS A 309 2.12 -28.42 -5.48
N GLU A 310 1.50 -29.53 -5.07
CA GLU A 310 0.60 -30.32 -5.92
C GLU A 310 -0.58 -29.49 -6.43
N LEU A 311 -1.16 -28.66 -5.54
CA LEU A 311 -2.26 -27.78 -5.92
C LEU A 311 -1.79 -26.68 -6.88
N GLN A 312 -0.61 -26.12 -6.64
CA GLN A 312 -0.02 -25.11 -7.52
C GLN A 312 0.24 -25.68 -8.93
N GLU A 313 0.62 -26.95 -9.05
CA GLU A 313 0.78 -27.63 -10.34
C GLU A 313 -0.56 -27.84 -11.04
N LEU A 314 -1.62 -28.24 -10.31
CA LEU A 314 -2.97 -28.31 -10.86
C LEU A 314 -3.44 -26.94 -11.38
N LEU A 315 -3.32 -25.88 -10.57
CA LEU A 315 -3.71 -24.53 -10.98
C LEU A 315 -2.94 -24.04 -12.21
N LYS A 316 -1.64 -24.35 -12.31
CA LYS A 316 -0.84 -24.05 -13.51
C LYS A 316 -1.36 -24.79 -14.74
N SER A 317 -1.69 -26.08 -14.63
CA SER A 317 -2.23 -26.86 -15.74
C SER A 317 -3.60 -26.36 -16.22
N LEU A 318 -4.37 -25.73 -15.31
CA LEU A 318 -5.66 -25.12 -15.59
C LEU A 318 -5.57 -23.65 -16.00
N ASN A 319 -4.35 -23.09 -16.03
CA ASN A 319 -4.08 -21.67 -16.24
C ASN A 319 -4.81 -20.75 -15.24
N ILE A 320 -4.99 -21.13 -13.97
CA ILE A 320 -5.63 -20.27 -12.96
C ILE A 320 -4.63 -19.25 -12.40
N LYS A 321 -4.99 -17.96 -12.43
CA LYS A 321 -4.17 -16.84 -11.96
C LYS A 321 -4.12 -16.78 -10.43
N TRP A 322 -3.20 -15.96 -9.95
CA TRP A 322 -3.03 -15.59 -8.55
C TRP A 322 -4.18 -14.74 -7.96
N SER A 323 -5.15 -14.33 -8.77
CA SER A 323 -6.41 -13.68 -8.38
C SER A 323 -7.56 -14.67 -8.18
N GLY A 324 -7.37 -15.97 -8.44
CA GLY A 324 -8.47 -16.95 -8.41
C GLY A 324 -9.18 -17.15 -9.73
N THR A 325 -9.11 -16.16 -10.61
CA THR A 325 -9.70 -16.22 -11.95
C THR A 325 -8.86 -17.08 -12.88
N LYS A 326 -9.51 -17.80 -13.80
CA LYS A 326 -8.80 -18.50 -14.87
C LYS A 326 -8.19 -17.48 -15.83
N ASP A 327 -6.93 -17.69 -16.20
CA ASP A 327 -6.35 -17.23 -17.47
C ASP A 327 -6.99 -18.05 -18.60
N VAL A 328 -8.32 -17.95 -18.71
CA VAL A 328 -8.91 -17.99 -20.03
C VAL A 328 -8.41 -16.72 -20.63
N PHE A 329 -7.71 -16.84 -21.75
CA PHE A 329 -7.40 -15.71 -22.58
C PHE A 329 -8.73 -15.04 -23.01
N GLN A 330 -9.33 -14.23 -22.13
CA GLN A 330 -9.85 -12.93 -22.51
C GLN A 330 -8.64 -12.07 -22.94
N ASN A 331 -7.88 -12.55 -23.92
CA ASN A 331 -6.91 -11.70 -24.55
C ASN A 331 -7.65 -11.00 -25.65
N ASP A 332 -8.33 -9.92 -25.30
CA ASP A 332 -8.60 -8.94 -26.34
C ASP A 332 -7.28 -8.30 -26.81
N THR A 333 -6.14 -8.64 -26.19
CA THR A 333 -4.81 -8.13 -26.50
C THR A 333 -3.85 -9.24 -26.98
N PHE A 334 -2.91 -8.96 -27.86
CA PHE A 334 -1.67 -9.75 -27.99
C PHE A 334 -0.48 -8.80 -27.96
N TYR A 335 0.71 -9.31 -27.66
CA TYR A 335 1.90 -8.49 -27.45
C TYR A 335 3.00 -8.85 -28.43
N ILE A 336 3.75 -7.84 -28.86
CA ILE A 336 5.03 -8.00 -29.55
C ILE A 336 6.09 -7.31 -28.71
N ASN A 337 7.02 -8.09 -28.16
CA ASN A 337 8.18 -7.61 -27.43
C ASN A 337 9.38 -7.53 -28.38
N LEU A 338 10.01 -6.37 -28.43
CA LEU A 338 11.23 -6.12 -29.19
C LEU A 338 12.39 -5.87 -28.22
N TYR A 339 13.45 -6.66 -28.34
CA TYR A 339 14.69 -6.47 -27.61
C TYR A 339 15.72 -5.81 -28.51
N ASN A 340 16.26 -4.68 -28.09
CA ASN A 340 17.40 -4.11 -28.79
C ASN A 340 18.68 -4.80 -28.31
N GLN A 341 19.33 -5.62 -29.14
CA GLN A 341 20.64 -6.21 -28.86
C GLN A 341 21.74 -5.66 -29.78
N SER A 342 21.42 -4.66 -30.59
CA SER A 342 22.38 -3.95 -31.43
C SER A 342 23.13 -2.88 -30.65
N ASP A 343 24.31 -2.50 -31.14
CA ASP A 343 25.07 -1.36 -30.62
C ASP A 343 24.69 -0.05 -31.35
N ALA A 344 23.79 -0.12 -32.33
CA ALA A 344 23.24 1.01 -33.07
C ALA A 344 22.49 2.01 -32.17
N LYS A 345 22.62 3.29 -32.52
CA LYS A 345 21.92 4.41 -31.88
C LYS A 345 20.48 4.50 -32.39
N VAL A 346 19.59 3.72 -31.80
CA VAL A 346 18.15 3.73 -32.11
C VAL A 346 17.46 4.81 -31.26
N TYR A 347 16.87 5.81 -31.90
CA TYR A 347 16.16 6.90 -31.21
C TYR A 347 14.65 6.67 -31.14
N GLY A 348 14.13 5.79 -31.98
CA GLY A 348 12.76 5.30 -31.90
C GLY A 348 12.53 4.05 -32.72
N ILE A 349 11.38 3.44 -32.54
CA ILE A 349 10.90 2.29 -33.30
C ILE A 349 9.52 2.62 -33.84
N ARG A 350 9.25 2.23 -35.08
CA ARG A 350 7.97 2.37 -35.74
C ARG A 350 7.55 1.06 -36.36
N MET A 351 6.31 0.67 -36.10
CA MET A 351 5.73 -0.57 -36.56
C MET A 351 4.41 -0.30 -37.26
N SER A 352 4.36 -0.56 -38.55
CA SER A 352 3.15 -0.53 -39.36
C SER A 352 2.62 -1.95 -39.48
N TYR A 353 1.34 -2.18 -39.21
CA TYR A 353 0.78 -3.53 -39.15
C TYR A 353 -0.42 -3.70 -40.08
N TYR A 354 -0.58 -4.94 -40.55
CA TYR A 354 -1.42 -5.33 -41.66
C TYR A 354 -2.22 -6.58 -41.29
N VAL A 355 -3.41 -6.72 -41.89
CA VAL A 355 -4.19 -7.97 -41.87
C VAL A 355 -4.69 -8.20 -43.29
N GLY A 356 -4.44 -9.39 -43.84
CA GLY A 356 -4.79 -9.73 -45.23
C GLY A 356 -4.16 -8.80 -46.27
N GLY A 357 -2.96 -8.29 -45.99
CA GLY A 357 -2.21 -7.38 -46.86
C GLY A 357 -2.66 -5.91 -46.84
N LYS A 358 -3.71 -5.57 -46.08
CA LYS A 358 -4.18 -4.18 -45.90
C LYS A 358 -3.60 -3.59 -44.62
N GLN A 359 -3.05 -2.37 -44.68
CA GLN A 359 -2.55 -1.67 -43.49
C GLN A 359 -3.71 -1.29 -42.58
N ILE A 360 -3.60 -1.68 -41.31
CA ILE A 360 -4.62 -1.46 -40.29
C ILE A 360 -4.25 -0.30 -39.37
N GLY A 361 -2.96 -0.15 -39.05
CA GLY A 361 -2.49 0.98 -38.24
C GLY A 361 -0.98 1.06 -38.13
N GLU A 362 -0.54 1.94 -37.23
CA GLU A 362 0.87 2.20 -36.93
C GLU A 362 1.03 2.45 -35.43
N ARG A 363 2.11 1.93 -34.85
CA ARG A 363 2.52 2.17 -33.47
C ARG A 363 4.00 2.54 -33.44
N GLY A 364 4.40 3.37 -32.49
CA GLY A 364 5.80 3.75 -32.35
C GLY A 364 6.19 4.09 -30.93
N VAL A 365 7.47 3.92 -30.64
CA VAL A 365 8.10 4.27 -29.37
C VAL A 365 9.25 5.22 -29.65
N GLN A 366 9.24 6.36 -28.97
CA GLN A 366 10.34 7.32 -28.95
C GLN A 366 10.37 7.96 -27.56
N HIS A 367 11.53 8.00 -26.91
CA HIS A 367 11.63 8.62 -25.60
C HIS A 367 11.48 10.14 -25.71
N ALA A 368 10.63 10.73 -24.87
CA ALA A 368 10.34 12.17 -24.88
C ALA A 368 11.57 13.04 -24.56
N ASP A 369 12.57 12.48 -23.87
CA ASP A 369 13.84 13.13 -23.56
C ASP A 369 14.88 13.03 -24.71
N GLY A 370 14.51 12.39 -25.84
CA GLY A 370 15.38 12.16 -26.99
C GLY A 370 16.51 11.15 -26.72
N SER A 371 16.43 10.39 -25.63
CA SER A 371 17.40 9.35 -25.32
C SER A 371 17.26 8.13 -26.24
N ILE A 372 18.37 7.42 -26.44
CA ILE A 372 18.40 6.21 -27.26
C ILE A 372 17.74 5.02 -26.54
N ILE A 373 17.12 4.14 -27.32
CA ILE A 373 16.68 2.80 -26.90
C ILE A 373 17.96 1.95 -26.76
N LYS A 374 18.43 1.78 -25.52
CA LYS A 374 19.74 1.19 -25.22
C LYS A 374 19.77 -0.30 -25.52
N LYS A 375 20.96 -0.83 -25.84
CA LYS A 375 21.21 -2.28 -25.87
C LYS A 375 20.77 -2.93 -24.55
N GLY A 376 20.03 -4.02 -24.66
CA GLY A 376 19.40 -4.74 -23.56
C GLY A 376 18.01 -4.22 -23.16
N SER A 377 17.50 -3.13 -23.74
CA SER A 377 16.14 -2.65 -23.46
C SER A 377 15.08 -3.50 -24.19
N LYS A 378 13.87 -3.49 -23.62
CA LYS A 378 12.70 -4.17 -24.16
C LYS A 378 11.60 -3.15 -24.39
N GLU A 379 11.15 -3.03 -25.63
CA GLU A 379 9.96 -2.27 -26.00
C GLU A 379 8.80 -3.23 -26.27
N GLN A 380 7.63 -2.94 -25.69
CA GLN A 380 6.45 -3.77 -25.80
C GLN A 380 5.36 -3.04 -26.58
N PHE A 381 4.82 -3.70 -27.59
CA PHE A 381 3.65 -3.25 -28.33
C PHE A 381 2.47 -4.13 -27.99
N ASP A 382 1.37 -3.52 -27.62
CA ASP A 382 0.09 -4.16 -27.33
C ASP A 382 -0.88 -3.96 -28.50
N PHE A 383 -1.69 -4.99 -28.76
CA PHE A 383 -2.62 -5.00 -29.88
C PHE A 383 -3.97 -5.48 -29.41
N ILE A 384 -4.93 -4.56 -29.30
CA ILE A 384 -6.27 -4.84 -28.77
C ILE A 384 -7.30 -5.07 -29.88
N LYS A 385 -8.44 -5.72 -29.61
CA LYS A 385 -9.53 -5.93 -30.59
C LYS A 385 -9.95 -4.65 -31.31
N GLN A 386 -10.03 -3.54 -30.59
CA GLN A 386 -10.42 -2.23 -31.13
C GLN A 386 -9.44 -1.69 -32.18
N ASP A 387 -8.18 -2.14 -32.17
CA ASP A 387 -7.18 -1.72 -33.17
C ASP A 387 -7.49 -2.26 -34.57
N PHE A 388 -8.28 -3.35 -34.65
CA PHE A 388 -8.51 -4.06 -35.89
C PHE A 388 -9.93 -3.89 -36.43
N ASN A 389 -10.93 -3.59 -35.60
CA ASN A 389 -12.32 -3.45 -36.04
C ASN A 389 -13.04 -2.22 -35.48
N LYS A 390 -13.61 -1.39 -36.36
CA LYS A 390 -14.59 -0.35 -35.98
C LYS A 390 -16.05 -0.80 -36.18
N ASN A 391 -16.33 -1.95 -36.82
CA ASN A 391 -17.72 -2.31 -37.19
C ASN A 391 -18.05 -3.82 -37.35
N THR A 392 -17.28 -4.78 -36.84
CA THR A 392 -17.70 -6.21 -36.77
C THR A 392 -17.04 -6.93 -35.58
N SER A 393 -17.66 -8.01 -35.09
CA SER A 393 -17.33 -8.63 -33.79
C SER A 393 -16.25 -9.73 -33.81
N LEU A 394 -15.68 -10.14 -34.96
CA LEU A 394 -14.60 -11.14 -35.00
C LEU A 394 -13.64 -10.88 -36.18
N ILE A 395 -12.34 -10.66 -35.90
CA ILE A 395 -11.28 -10.57 -36.92
C ILE A 395 -10.42 -11.82 -36.87
N ASN A 396 -10.22 -12.43 -38.03
CA ASN A 396 -9.24 -13.50 -38.18
C ASN A 396 -7.82 -12.89 -38.29
N LEU A 397 -6.99 -13.11 -37.27
CA LEU A 397 -5.61 -12.62 -37.18
C LEU A 397 -4.57 -13.58 -37.80
N SER A 398 -4.99 -14.68 -38.44
CA SER A 398 -4.07 -15.64 -39.08
C SER A 398 -3.22 -15.02 -40.19
N GLU A 399 -3.65 -13.88 -40.73
CA GLU A 399 -2.98 -13.12 -41.78
C GLU A 399 -2.34 -11.82 -41.27
N PHE A 400 -2.09 -11.72 -39.95
CA PHE A 400 -1.42 -10.56 -39.38
C PHE A 400 0.05 -10.51 -39.81
N SER A 401 0.50 -9.33 -40.23
CA SER A 401 1.91 -9.06 -40.48
C SER A 401 2.29 -7.63 -40.10
N PHE A 402 3.59 -7.38 -39.98
CA PHE A 402 4.09 -6.03 -39.71
C PHE A 402 5.38 -5.69 -40.46
N ASP A 403 5.53 -4.39 -40.72
CA ASP A 403 6.76 -3.73 -41.13
C ASP A 403 7.38 -3.06 -39.89
N LEU A 404 8.70 -3.12 -39.78
CA LEU A 404 9.44 -2.54 -38.67
C LEU A 404 10.54 -1.62 -39.18
N ALA A 405 10.50 -0.36 -38.75
CA ALA A 405 11.52 0.63 -39.01
C ALA A 405 12.10 1.17 -37.70
N ILE A 406 13.39 1.50 -37.74
CA ILE A 406 14.05 2.27 -36.68
C ILE A 406 14.10 3.75 -37.08
N VAL A 407 13.99 4.63 -36.10
CA VAL A 407 14.04 6.08 -36.26
C VAL A 407 15.37 6.59 -35.74
N ASP A 408 16.07 7.39 -36.55
CA ASP A 408 17.31 8.05 -36.13
C ASP A 408 17.06 9.39 -35.41
N LYS A 409 18.14 10.09 -35.05
CA LYS A 409 18.07 11.37 -34.32
C LYS A 409 17.36 12.47 -35.10
N GLU A 410 17.41 12.41 -36.43
CA GLU A 410 16.82 13.40 -37.34
C GLU A 410 15.37 13.04 -37.69
N GLY A 411 14.85 11.93 -37.15
CA GLY A 411 13.51 11.44 -37.42
C GLY A 411 13.43 10.61 -38.70
N LYS A 412 14.56 10.28 -39.35
CA LYS A 412 14.56 9.50 -40.57
C LYS A 412 14.40 8.02 -40.24
N GLU A 413 13.48 7.39 -40.96
CA GLU A 413 13.14 5.99 -40.81
C GLU A 413 14.03 5.09 -41.68
N THR A 414 14.60 4.06 -41.07
CA THR A 414 15.31 2.99 -41.77
C THR A 414 14.57 1.68 -41.54
N MET A 415 14.07 1.09 -42.63
CA MET A 415 13.32 -0.16 -42.59
C MET A 415 14.25 -1.34 -42.29
N ILE A 416 13.91 -2.14 -41.27
CA ILE A 416 14.69 -3.31 -40.83
C ILE A 416 13.95 -4.64 -41.06
N CYS A 417 12.63 -4.61 -41.18
CA CYS A 417 11.83 -5.79 -41.53
C CYS A 417 10.61 -5.38 -42.36
N LYS A 418 10.27 -6.15 -43.40
CA LYS A 418 9.05 -5.96 -44.19
C LYS A 418 8.21 -7.21 -44.21
N ASN A 419 6.89 -7.03 -44.07
CA ASN A 419 5.85 -8.03 -44.14
C ASN A 419 6.14 -9.28 -43.29
N LYS A 420 6.57 -9.07 -42.04
CA LYS A 420 6.83 -10.16 -41.11
C LYS A 420 5.51 -10.79 -40.71
N ALA A 421 5.18 -11.94 -41.29
CA ALA A 421 4.01 -12.72 -40.92
C ALA A 421 4.15 -13.24 -39.49
N VAL A 422 3.09 -13.10 -38.70
CA VAL A 422 2.99 -13.62 -37.35
C VAL A 422 1.67 -14.38 -37.26
N PRO A 423 1.65 -15.63 -36.75
CA PRO A 423 0.40 -16.33 -36.47
C PRO A 423 -0.26 -15.71 -35.23
N ALA A 424 -0.63 -14.43 -35.34
CA ALA A 424 -1.07 -13.61 -34.22
C ALA A 424 -2.36 -14.18 -33.66
N LYS A 425 -2.35 -14.40 -32.35
CA LYS A 425 -3.51 -14.83 -31.59
C LYS A 425 -3.56 -13.97 -30.35
N TYR A 426 -4.73 -13.39 -30.15
CA TYR A 426 -5.23 -12.99 -28.85
C TYR A 426 -4.88 -14.05 -27.81
N GLY A 427 -3.92 -13.71 -26.96
CA GLY A 427 -3.36 -14.60 -25.94
C GLY A 427 -1.85 -14.46 -25.85
N TRP A 428 -1.27 -14.17 -27.01
CA TRP A 428 0.10 -14.55 -27.26
C TRP A 428 1.01 -13.35 -27.10
N THR A 429 2.23 -13.64 -26.69
CA THR A 429 3.32 -12.68 -26.68
C THR A 429 4.42 -13.20 -27.59
N PHE A 430 4.77 -12.42 -28.59
CA PHE A 430 5.83 -12.73 -29.54
C PHE A 430 7.09 -11.98 -29.14
N TYR A 431 8.24 -12.62 -29.32
CA TYR A 431 9.53 -12.08 -28.91
C TYR A 431 10.43 -11.98 -30.14
N TYR A 432 10.92 -10.77 -30.40
CA TYR A 432 11.88 -10.51 -31.45
C TYR A 432 13.06 -9.72 -30.92
N THR A 433 14.22 -9.92 -31.54
CA THR A 433 15.45 -9.23 -31.20
C THR A 433 15.98 -8.48 -32.42
N ILE A 434 16.30 -7.20 -32.25
CA ILE A 434 17.00 -6.38 -33.22
C ILE A 434 18.50 -6.59 -33.01
N THR A 435 19.19 -7.07 -34.04
CA THR A 435 20.65 -7.36 -34.04
C THR A 435 21.32 -6.76 -35.26
N GLU A 436 22.65 -6.76 -35.30
CA GLU A 436 23.43 -6.39 -36.50
C GLU A 436 23.89 -7.65 -37.25
N ASP A 437 23.81 -7.62 -38.59
CA ASP A 437 24.41 -8.63 -39.46
C ASP A 437 25.94 -8.44 -39.60
N GLU A 438 26.62 -9.35 -40.29
CA GLU A 438 28.08 -9.28 -40.52
C GLU A 438 28.54 -8.01 -41.28
N LYS A 439 27.60 -7.26 -41.88
CA LYS A 439 27.83 -6.01 -42.59
C LYS A 439 27.40 -4.79 -41.77
N GLY A 440 27.07 -4.96 -40.49
CA GLY A 440 26.63 -3.89 -39.58
C GLY A 440 25.21 -3.37 -39.86
N ARG A 441 24.39 -4.10 -40.64
CA ARG A 441 23.01 -3.71 -40.92
C ARG A 441 22.08 -4.30 -39.88
N LEU A 442 21.12 -3.51 -39.43
CA LEU A 442 20.13 -3.97 -38.47
C LEU A 442 19.15 -4.97 -39.11
N VAL A 443 18.95 -6.08 -38.41
CA VAL A 443 18.06 -7.18 -38.80
C VAL A 443 17.21 -7.62 -37.61
N LEU A 444 15.96 -7.99 -37.90
CA LEU A 444 15.05 -8.56 -36.93
C LEU A 444 15.15 -10.08 -36.91
N LYS A 445 15.33 -10.67 -35.73
CA LYS A 445 15.34 -12.13 -35.51
C LYS A 445 14.23 -12.52 -34.55
N GLU A 446 13.62 -13.68 -34.79
CA GLU A 446 12.78 -14.33 -33.76
C GLU A 446 13.69 -14.79 -32.62
N SER A 447 13.21 -14.60 -31.38
CA SER A 447 13.97 -14.91 -30.16
C SER A 447 13.58 -16.24 -29.57
#